data_AF-A0A7J3QWP9-F1
#
_entry.id   AF-A0A7J3QWP9-F1
#
_cell.length_a   1.000
_cell.length_b   1.000
_cell.length_c   1.000
_cell.angle_alpha   90.00
_cell.angle_beta   90.00
_cell.angle_gamma   90.00
#
_symmetry.space_group_name_H-M   'P 1'
#
loop_
_entity.id
_entity.type
_entity.pdbx_description
1 polymer ?
#
loop_
_entity_poly.entity_id
_entity_poly.type
_entity_poly.pdbx_seq_one_letter_code
_entity_poly.pdbx_strand_id
1 'polypeptide(L)' 'MAKTVKVFDLDGKPVGKIKLPPIFETPIRPDVIKRAVLAIQSSRFQPKGRDPMAGKRTTAESRG' A
#
# COMPACT_ATOMS: atom_id res chain seq x y z
N MET A 1 9.26 -28.53 4.42
CA MET A 1 8.46 -29.66 3.87
C MET A 1 7.45 -29.06 2.92
N ALA A 2 7.41 -29.48 1.66
CA ALA A 2 6.53 -28.88 0.66
C ALA A 2 5.06 -29.10 1.04
N LYS A 3 4.37 -28.04 1.47
CA LYS A 3 2.94 -28.08 1.78
C LYS A 3 2.14 -28.21 0.49
N THR A 4 1.14 -29.09 0.44
CA THR A 4 0.26 -29.27 -0.73
C THR A 4 -1.16 -28.78 -0.44
N VAL A 5 -1.78 -28.12 -1.41
CA VAL A 5 -3.14 -27.56 -1.30
C VAL A 5 -4.04 -28.18 -2.35
N LYS A 6 -5.33 -28.31 -2.05
CA LYS A 6 -6.35 -28.83 -2.97
C LYS A 6 -6.76 -27.75 -3.98
N VAL A 7 -6.99 -28.15 -5.22
CA VAL A 7 -7.60 -27.32 -6.27
C VAL A 7 -9.06 -27.71 -6.38
N PHE A 8 -9.96 -26.72 -6.38
CA PHE A 8 -11.41 -26.92 -6.43
C PHE A 8 -11.96 -26.51 -7.81
N ASP A 9 -12.99 -27.21 -8.28
CA ASP A 9 -13.79 -26.80 -9.44
C ASP A 9 -14.85 -25.75 -9.04
N LEU A 10 -15.64 -25.33 -10.04
CA LEU A 10 -16.74 -24.37 -9.87
C LEU A 10 -17.86 -24.91 -8.96
N ASP A 11 -18.00 -26.23 -8.84
CA ASP A 11 -18.97 -26.89 -7.96
C ASP A 11 -18.42 -27.05 -6.51
N GLY A 12 -17.17 -26.62 -6.27
CA GLY A 12 -16.50 -26.77 -4.97
C GLY A 12 -15.98 -28.18 -4.68
N LYS A 13 -15.91 -29.07 -5.67
CA LYS A 13 -15.34 -30.42 -5.53
C LYS A 13 -13.82 -30.37 -5.73
N PRO A 14 -13.03 -31.14 -4.95
CA PRO A 14 -11.59 -31.17 -5.10
C PRO A 14 -11.18 -31.98 -6.34
N VAL A 15 -10.57 -31.31 -7.31
CA VAL A 15 -10.16 -31.91 -8.60
C VAL A 15 -8.69 -32.32 -8.60
N GLY A 16 -7.87 -31.73 -7.73
CA GLY A 16 -6.43 -32.00 -7.72
C GLY A 16 -5.70 -31.48 -6.50
N LYS A 17 -4.38 -31.68 -6.48
CA LYS A 17 -3.47 -31.14 -5.46
C LYS A 17 -2.25 -30.50 -6.11
N ILE A 18 -1.85 -29.34 -5.61
CA ILE A 18 -0.66 -28.61 -6.06
C ILE A 18 0.29 -28.37 -4.89
N LYS A 19 1.59 -28.32 -5.15
CA LYS A 19 2.61 -27.92 -4.17
C LYS A 19 2.60 -26.40 -4.03
N LEU A 20 2.62 -25.89 -2.80
CA LEU A 20 2.75 -24.47 -2.52
C LEU A 20 4.14 -23.98 -2.97
N PRO A 21 4.20 -22.88 -3.74
CA PRO A 21 5.47 -22.21 -4.04
C PRO A 21 6.17 -21.73 -2.76
N PRO A 22 7.51 -21.56 -2.79
CA PRO A 22 8.29 -21.18 -1.61
C PRO A 22 7.92 -19.81 -1.03
N ILE A 23 7.28 -18.93 -1.80
CA ILE A 23 6.82 -17.61 -1.33
C ILE A 23 5.87 -17.71 -0.11
N PHE A 24 5.08 -18.79 -0.01
CA PHE A 24 4.16 -18.99 1.11
C PHE A 24 4.83 -19.40 2.42
N GLU A 25 6.13 -19.72 2.38
CA GLU A 25 6.94 -19.98 3.58
C GLU A 25 7.60 -18.70 4.10
N THR A 26 7.50 -17.58 3.38
CA THR A 26 8.11 -16.33 3.81
C THR A 26 7.47 -15.82 5.10
N PRO A 27 8.29 -15.37 6.07
CA PRO A 27 7.77 -14.86 7.33
C PRO A 27 7.02 -13.54 7.11
N ILE A 28 5.89 -13.40 7.80
CA ILE A 28 5.10 -12.17 7.72
C ILE A 28 5.83 -11.06 8.48
N ARG A 29 6.03 -9.93 7.80
CA ARG A 29 6.66 -8.71 8.35
C ARG A 29 5.68 -7.53 8.33
N PRO A 30 4.82 -7.36 9.35
CA PRO A 30 3.79 -6.32 9.36
C PRO A 30 4.35 -4.90 9.25
N ASP A 31 5.55 -4.67 9.79
CA ASP A 31 6.31 -3.42 9.71
C ASP A 31 6.60 -3.02 8.26
N VAL A 32 7.18 -3.93 7.47
CA VAL A 32 7.54 -3.70 6.06
C VAL A 32 6.29 -3.58 5.20
N ILE A 33 5.31 -4.46 5.41
CA ILE A 33 4.04 -4.44 4.67
C ILE A 33 3.35 -3.09 4.87
N LYS A 34 3.23 -2.63 6.12
CA LYS A 34 2.60 -1.33 6.43
C LYS A 34 3.33 -0.18 5.77
N ARG A 35 4.66 -0.15 5.83
CA ARG A 35 5.48 0.90 5.20
C ARG A 35 5.29 0.93 3.68
N ALA A 36 5.32 -0.23 3.03
CA ALA A 36 5.14 -0.35 1.59
C ALA A 36 3.74 0.14 1.15
N VAL A 37 2.69 -0.28 1.86
CA VAL A 37 1.32 0.13 1.57
C VAL A 37 1.15 1.64 1.72
N LEU A 38 1.66 2.25 2.80
CA LEU A 38 1.56 3.69 3.01
C LEU A 38 2.28 4.49 1.92
N ALA A 39 3.46 4.03 1.47
CA ALA A 39 4.20 4.68 0.39
C ALA A 39 3.46 4.60 -0.96
N ILE A 40 2.87 3.44 -1.28
CA ILE A 40 2.07 3.25 -2.50
C ILE A 40 0.77 4.07 -2.46
N GLN A 41 0.16 4.19 -1.28
CA GLN A 41 -1.03 5.03 -1.12
C GLN A 41 -0.69 6.51 -1.27
N SER A 42 0.41 6.96 -0.68
CA SER A 42 0.80 8.38 -0.75
C SER A 42 1.17 8.84 -2.15
N SER A 43 1.78 7.96 -2.96
CA SER A 43 2.13 8.27 -4.34
C SER A 43 0.93 8.49 -5.26
N ARG A 44 -0.29 8.12 -4.83
CA ARG A 44 -1.53 8.33 -5.59
C ARG A 44 -2.19 9.68 -5.31
N PHE A 45 -1.71 10.43 -4.32
CA PHE A 45 -2.29 11.73 -4.00
C PHE A 45 -1.90 12.79 -5.02
N GLN A 46 -2.90 13.57 -5.45
CA GLN A 46 -2.64 14.75 -6.27
C GLN A 46 -1.96 15.84 -5.42
N PRO A 47 -0.86 16.47 -5.92
CA PRO A 47 -0.26 17.62 -5.27
C PRO A 47 -1.28 18.74 -5.08
N LYS A 48 -1.30 19.32 -3.87
CA LYS A 48 -2.22 20.38 -3.49
C LYS A 48 -1.47 21.44 -2.69
N GLY A 49 -1.74 22.71 -2.98
CA GLY A 49 -1.09 23.85 -2.33
C GLY A 49 -1.87 25.15 -2.54
N ARG A 50 -1.62 26.14 -1.68
CA ARG A 50 -2.16 27.51 -1.79
C ARG A 50 -1.15 28.40 -2.53
N ASP A 51 -1.60 29.54 -3.04
CA ASP A 51 -0.71 30.58 -3.60
C ASP A 51 0.34 30.99 -2.53
N PRO A 52 1.66 30.91 -2.83
CA PRO A 52 2.71 31.32 -1.90
C PRO A 52 2.60 32.77 -1.39
N MET A 53 1.91 33.65 -2.14
CA MET A 53 1.67 35.05 -1.78
C MET A 53 0.33 35.30 -1.09
N ALA A 54 -0.46 34.24 -0.81
CA ALA A 54 -1.72 34.38 -0.08
C ALA A 54 -1.47 35.04 1.29
N GLY A 55 -2.13 36.17 1.54
CA GLY A 55 -1.98 36.97 2.76
C GLY A 55 -0.77 37.92 2.78
N LYS A 56 0.18 37.82 1.83
CA LYS A 56 1.38 38.67 1.75
C LYS A 56 1.24 39.86 0.80
N ARG A 57 0.24 39.86 -0.08
CA ARG A 57 -0.05 40.99 -1.00
C ARG A 57 -0.77 42.12 -0.25
N THR A 58 -0.15 42.62 0.80
CA THR A 58 -0.65 43.74 1.62
C THR A 58 0.44 44.79 1.76
N THR A 59 0.05 46.04 1.95
CA THR A 59 0.96 47.17 2.17
C THR A 59 1.30 47.36 3.65
N ALA A 60 1.06 46.34 4.48
CA ALA A 60 1.20 46.45 5.92
C ALA A 60 2.69 46.53 6.29
N GLU A 61 3.07 47.60 6.98
CA GLU A 61 4.37 47.75 7.64
C GLU A 61 4.19 47.83 9.16
N SER A 62 5.20 47.38 9.92
CA SER A 62 5.22 47.57 11.36
C SER A 62 5.51 49.03 11.69
N ARG A 63 4.89 49.59 12.74
CA ARG A 63 5.02 51.01 13.10
C ARG A 63 6.29 51.35 13.91
N GLY A 64 7.09 50.35 14.27
CA GLY A 64 8.08 50.46 15.34
C GLY A 64 7.44 50.19 16.69
#